data_AF-A0A537NSS8-F1
#
_entry.id   AF-A0A537NSS8-F1
#
_cell.length_a   1.000
_cell.length_b   1.000
_cell.length_c   1.000
_cell.angle_alpha   90.00
_cell.angle_beta   90.00
_cell.angle_gamma   90.00
#
_symmetry.space_group_name_H-M   'P 1'
#
loop_
_entity.id
_entity.type
_entity.pdbx_description
1 polymer ?
#
loop_
_entity_poly.entity_id
_entity_poly.type
_entity_poly.pdbx_seq_one_letter_code
_entity_poly.pdbx_strand_id
1 'polypeptide(L)'
;GEIRGLIEAEAEIRAKGLPATAGAFRRLKAMGFSDARLGKLTGIAPASVTQRRRALAVRPVFKRIDSCAAEFASPTAYMYSTYAAPFAGAPVCEAAPSDKNKIVILGGGPNRIGQGIEFDYCCCHAAFALKEAGYETIMVNCNPETVSTDYDTSDRLYFEPLTAEDVLEIIETERSSGHLRGVIVQFGGQTPLKLAEALEQAKIPILGTSPDMIDLAEDRDRFKQLLHKLKLRQPTSGIATSPKQARAIAEEVGYPIVIRPSYVLGGRAMEIVADAAQLERYIARLAGDLDRPSELVVSSKRPLLIDRYLSDAIEVDVDCLADGKDTTVVGIMEHIEEAGIHSGDSACALPPHSLSKAAIAEIERQTRALALALKVGGLMNVQYAIKDGDIYVLEVNPRASRTVPFVAKVIGVPVAKIAARIMAGETLASFALKPAAFDHIGVKEAVFPFARFPGVDTVLGPEMKSTGEVMGIDRNFAIAFAKSQIGGGSRLPRAGTVFVSVRDADKPRVLEAVRLLVSLGFRIIATSGTQRYLAQQGLPAGRINKVLEGRPHIVDAIANGEVQLVFNTTEGATALADSRSLRRAALLHKVPYYT
;
A
#
# COMPACT_ATOMS: atom_id res chain seq x y z
N GLY A 1 36.11 -2.74 12.55
CA GLY A 1 37.14 -2.38 11.55
C GLY A 1 36.53 -1.69 10.35
N GLU A 2 35.62 -2.36 9.64
CA GLU A 2 35.12 -1.93 8.32
C GLU A 2 34.30 -0.65 8.33
N ILE A 3 33.34 -0.48 9.27
CA ILE A 3 32.56 0.77 9.40
C ILE A 3 33.48 1.97 9.65
N ARG A 4 34.53 1.80 10.46
CA ARG A 4 35.53 2.86 10.69
C ARG A 4 36.26 3.21 9.39
N GLY A 5 36.65 2.22 8.59
CA GLY A 5 37.26 2.44 7.28
C GLY A 5 36.35 3.21 6.31
N LEU A 6 35.03 2.96 6.34
CA LEU A 6 34.06 3.77 5.58
C LEU A 6 34.05 5.22 6.08
N ILE A 7 34.01 5.45 7.40
CA ILE A 7 34.00 6.80 7.99
C ILE A 7 35.28 7.58 7.65
N GLU A 8 36.43 6.92 7.70
CA GLU A 8 37.72 7.51 7.32
C GLU A 8 37.76 7.87 5.83
N ALA A 9 37.25 7.00 4.95
CA ALA A 9 37.10 7.31 3.53
C ALA A 9 36.14 8.49 3.29
N GLU A 10 35.03 8.59 4.04
CA GLU A 10 34.14 9.75 3.96
C GLU A 10 34.84 11.05 4.35
N ALA A 11 35.65 11.03 5.41
CA ALA A 11 36.44 12.19 5.82
C ALA A 11 37.45 12.60 4.74
N GLU A 12 38.10 11.62 4.10
CA GLU A 12 39.01 11.88 2.98
C GLU A 12 38.28 12.47 1.76
N ILE A 13 37.12 11.93 1.40
CA ILE A 13 36.30 12.44 0.28
C ILE A 13 35.86 13.90 0.55
N ARG A 14 35.47 14.22 1.79
CA ARG A 14 35.12 15.61 2.15
C ARG A 14 36.30 16.56 2.04
N ALA A 15 37.50 16.10 2.42
CA ALA A 15 38.71 16.92 2.43
C ALA A 15 39.30 17.10 1.03
N LYS A 16 39.29 16.06 0.19
CA LYS A 16 40.02 16.02 -1.09
C LYS A 16 39.11 16.00 -2.32
N GLY A 17 37.80 15.81 -2.15
CA GLY A 17 36.85 15.64 -3.24
C GLY A 17 36.85 14.23 -3.84
N LEU A 18 36.20 14.09 -5.00
CA LEU A 18 36.14 12.81 -5.73
C LEU A 18 37.48 12.50 -6.41
N PRO A 19 37.90 11.22 -6.46
CA PRO A 19 39.11 10.84 -7.17
C PRO A 19 39.04 11.15 -8.68
N ALA A 20 40.19 11.48 -9.26
CA ALA A 20 40.32 11.77 -10.69
C ALA A 20 40.73 10.55 -11.54
N THR A 21 41.14 9.44 -10.92
CA THR A 21 41.62 8.25 -11.63
C THR A 21 40.64 7.08 -11.48
N ALA A 22 40.53 6.26 -12.53
CA ALA A 22 39.62 5.12 -12.56
C ALA A 22 39.88 4.13 -11.41
N GLY A 23 41.15 3.86 -11.08
CA GLY A 23 41.52 2.93 -10.00
C GLY A 23 41.09 3.43 -8.62
N ALA A 24 41.33 4.70 -8.31
CA ALA A 24 40.93 5.26 -7.02
C ALA A 24 39.41 5.38 -6.90
N PHE A 25 38.73 5.77 -7.97
CA PHE A 25 37.27 5.83 -8.00
C PHE A 25 36.66 4.42 -7.83
N ARG A 26 37.21 3.41 -8.52
CA ARG A 26 36.78 2.01 -8.38
C ARG A 26 36.95 1.50 -6.95
N ARG A 27 38.03 1.87 -6.24
CA ARG A 27 38.19 1.52 -4.83
C ARG A 27 37.07 2.06 -3.96
N LEU A 28 36.68 3.33 -4.14
CA LEU A 28 35.52 3.89 -3.41
C LEU A 28 34.24 3.13 -3.73
N LYS A 29 33.99 2.81 -5.00
CA LYS A 29 32.80 2.06 -5.40
C LYS A 29 32.82 0.62 -4.88
N ALA A 30 33.99 -0.01 -4.80
CA ALA A 30 34.17 -1.35 -4.21
C ALA A 30 33.92 -1.38 -2.69
N MET A 31 34.03 -0.24 -2.02
CA MET A 31 33.61 -0.09 -0.62
C MET A 31 32.08 0.05 -0.46
N GLY A 32 31.31 0.09 -1.55
CA GLY A 32 29.85 0.21 -1.52
C GLY A 32 29.29 1.64 -1.49
N PHE A 33 30.13 2.66 -1.73
CA PHE A 33 29.63 4.04 -1.79
C PHE A 33 28.74 4.26 -3.02
N SER A 34 27.49 4.69 -2.80
CA SER A 34 26.60 5.14 -3.89
C SER A 34 27.01 6.50 -4.45
N ASP A 35 26.67 6.76 -5.71
CA ASP A 35 26.90 8.05 -6.37
C ASP A 35 26.15 9.17 -5.61
N ALA A 36 24.99 8.86 -5.02
CA ALA A 36 24.25 9.77 -4.15
C ALA A 36 25.00 10.12 -2.85
N ARG A 37 25.62 9.13 -2.19
CA ARG A 37 26.41 9.39 -0.98
C ARG A 37 27.65 10.22 -1.29
N LEU A 38 28.37 9.87 -2.35
CA LEU A 38 29.53 10.62 -2.85
C LEU A 38 29.16 12.07 -3.22
N GLY A 39 28.01 12.27 -3.87
CA GLY A 39 27.47 13.60 -4.17
C GLY A 39 27.23 14.42 -2.91
N LYS A 40 26.55 13.83 -1.91
CA LYS A 40 26.31 14.50 -0.61
C LYS A 40 27.62 14.88 0.11
N LEU A 41 28.63 14.01 0.10
CA LEU A 41 29.91 14.27 0.76
C LEU A 41 30.71 15.40 0.09
N THR A 42 30.48 15.65 -1.20
CA THR A 42 31.24 16.61 -2.00
C THR A 42 30.45 17.85 -2.41
N GLY A 43 29.16 17.92 -2.08
CA GLY A 43 28.27 18.99 -2.52
C GLY A 43 27.92 18.96 -4.01
N ILE A 44 28.14 17.83 -4.69
CA ILE A 44 27.92 17.64 -6.12
C ILE A 44 26.61 16.87 -6.34
N ALA A 45 25.87 17.19 -7.41
CA ALA A 45 24.66 16.45 -7.76
C ALA A 45 24.99 14.97 -8.09
N PRO A 46 24.18 13.99 -7.65
CA PRO A 46 24.43 12.56 -7.89
C PRO A 46 24.67 12.22 -9.38
N ALA A 47 23.90 12.81 -10.29
CA ALA A 47 24.07 12.62 -11.73
C ALA A 47 25.46 13.03 -12.25
N SER A 48 26.05 14.09 -11.68
CA SER A 48 27.41 14.51 -12.03
C SER A 48 28.47 13.54 -11.50
N VAL A 49 28.22 12.89 -10.36
CA VAL A 49 29.08 11.79 -9.86
C VAL A 49 29.04 10.61 -10.82
N THR A 50 27.84 10.19 -11.24
CA THR A 50 27.63 9.14 -12.24
C THR A 50 28.33 9.46 -13.55
N GLN A 51 28.21 10.70 -14.05
CA GLN A 51 28.88 11.14 -15.27
C GLN A 51 30.40 11.03 -15.17
N ARG A 52 31.01 11.50 -14.06
CA ARG A 52 32.45 11.40 -13.82
C ARG A 52 32.90 9.94 -13.75
N ARG A 53 32.16 9.12 -13.01
CA ARG A 53 32.42 7.68 -12.87
C ARG A 53 32.41 6.98 -14.24
N ARG A 54 31.39 7.26 -15.08
CA ARG A 54 31.27 6.71 -16.43
C ARG A 54 32.34 7.23 -17.39
N ALA A 55 32.72 8.49 -17.30
CA ALA A 55 33.81 9.07 -18.09
C ALA A 55 35.17 8.39 -17.82
N LEU A 56 35.37 7.84 -16.62
CA LEU A 56 36.53 7.05 -16.24
C LEU A 56 36.38 5.54 -16.54
N ALA A 57 35.29 5.13 -17.21
CA ALA A 57 34.95 3.72 -17.44
C ALA A 57 34.87 2.87 -16.15
N VAL A 58 34.47 3.50 -15.03
CA VAL A 58 34.27 2.82 -13.76
C VAL A 58 32.83 2.35 -13.66
N ARG A 59 32.56 1.15 -14.17
CA ARG A 59 31.23 0.51 -14.12
C ARG A 59 31.26 -0.71 -13.22
N PRO A 60 30.13 -1.11 -12.63
CA PRO A 60 30.06 -2.40 -11.97
C PRO A 60 30.21 -3.52 -13.00
N VAL A 61 30.66 -4.67 -12.55
CA VAL A 61 30.47 -5.95 -13.24
C VAL A 61 29.46 -6.77 -12.48
N PHE A 62 28.80 -7.69 -13.15
CA PHE A 62 27.86 -8.61 -12.53
C PHE A 62 28.51 -9.98 -12.37
N LYS A 63 28.35 -10.55 -11.18
CA LYS A 63 28.83 -11.89 -10.81
C LYS A 63 27.66 -12.81 -10.58
N ARG A 64 27.83 -14.10 -10.87
CA ARG A 64 26.79 -15.11 -10.64
C ARG A 64 26.92 -15.72 -9.25
N ILE A 65 25.78 -16.07 -8.67
CA ILE A 65 25.70 -16.90 -7.47
C ILE A 65 25.63 -18.36 -7.95
N ASP A 66 26.60 -19.16 -7.53
CA ASP A 66 26.83 -20.52 -8.05
C ASP A 66 26.93 -21.60 -6.94
N SER A 67 26.83 -21.20 -5.67
CA SER A 67 27.03 -22.03 -4.46
C SER A 67 28.41 -22.67 -4.27
N CYS A 68 29.34 -22.53 -5.22
CA CYS A 68 30.60 -23.26 -5.26
C CYS A 68 31.83 -22.36 -5.49
N ALA A 69 31.68 -21.04 -5.38
CA ALA A 69 32.77 -20.07 -5.52
C ALA A 69 33.54 -20.22 -6.83
N ALA A 70 32.80 -20.36 -7.94
CA ALA A 70 33.29 -20.58 -9.29
C ALA A 70 34.10 -21.86 -9.52
N GLU A 71 34.01 -22.87 -8.64
CA GLU A 71 34.55 -24.21 -8.91
C GLU A 71 33.87 -24.84 -10.14
N PHE A 72 32.56 -24.60 -10.30
CA PHE A 72 31.77 -25.05 -11.45
C PHE A 72 31.06 -23.87 -12.12
N ALA A 73 30.88 -23.98 -13.45
CA ALA A 73 30.12 -22.97 -14.18
C ALA A 73 28.62 -23.07 -13.83
N SER A 74 28.03 -21.95 -13.40
CA SER A 74 26.59 -21.87 -13.14
C SER A 74 25.81 -21.50 -14.41
N PRO A 75 24.86 -22.34 -14.86
CA PRO A 75 23.97 -21.99 -15.97
C PRO A 75 22.97 -20.89 -15.57
N THR A 76 22.67 -20.77 -14.26
CA THR A 76 21.66 -19.87 -13.72
C THR A 76 22.15 -18.42 -13.72
N ALA A 77 21.33 -17.52 -14.27
CA ALA A 77 21.60 -16.09 -14.30
C ALA A 77 21.09 -15.40 -13.01
N TYR A 78 21.54 -15.87 -11.85
CA TYR A 78 21.29 -15.24 -10.55
C TYR A 78 22.50 -14.36 -10.19
N MET A 79 22.33 -13.04 -10.21
CA MET A 79 23.45 -12.10 -10.26
C MET A 79 23.38 -10.99 -9.21
N TYR A 80 24.56 -10.47 -8.87
CA TYR A 80 24.75 -9.24 -8.09
C TYR A 80 25.87 -8.39 -8.70
N SER A 81 25.84 -7.08 -8.47
CA SER A 81 26.81 -6.12 -8.97
C SER A 81 27.99 -5.98 -8.00
N THR A 82 29.16 -5.72 -8.56
CA THR A 82 30.36 -5.46 -7.77
C THR A 82 31.36 -4.65 -8.58
N TYR A 83 32.18 -3.87 -7.88
CA TYR A 83 33.33 -3.18 -8.46
C TYR A 83 34.61 -3.99 -8.24
N ALA A 84 34.57 -5.26 -8.66
CA ALA A 84 35.66 -6.21 -8.49
C ALA A 84 37.01 -5.64 -8.98
N ALA A 85 38.04 -5.81 -8.17
CA ALA A 85 39.39 -5.50 -8.58
C ALA A 85 39.79 -6.47 -9.72
N PRO A 86 40.36 -5.97 -10.83
CA PRO A 86 40.87 -6.84 -11.87
C PRO A 86 42.05 -7.66 -11.31
N PHE A 87 42.02 -8.97 -11.48
CA PHE A 87 43.17 -9.85 -11.19
C PHE A 87 44.25 -9.73 -12.28
N ALA A 88 43.83 -9.73 -13.55
CA ALA A 88 44.64 -9.36 -14.72
C ALA A 88 43.71 -8.76 -15.80
N GLY A 89 44.12 -7.65 -16.42
CA GLY A 89 43.32 -6.99 -17.46
C GLY A 89 42.10 -6.22 -16.94
N ALA A 90 40.96 -6.38 -17.60
CA ALA A 90 39.70 -5.71 -17.24
C ALA A 90 38.88 -6.58 -16.25
N PRO A 91 38.03 -5.98 -15.40
CA PRO A 91 37.09 -6.73 -14.58
C PRO A 91 36.19 -7.64 -15.43
N VAL A 92 36.06 -8.91 -15.04
CA VAL A 92 35.25 -9.90 -15.76
C VAL A 92 33.78 -9.76 -15.35
N CYS A 93 32.90 -9.55 -16.33
CA CYS A 93 31.44 -9.52 -16.14
C CYS A 93 30.82 -10.83 -16.62
N GLU A 94 30.07 -11.49 -15.75
CA GLU A 94 29.40 -12.78 -15.98
C GLU A 94 27.92 -12.61 -16.35
N ALA A 95 27.48 -11.38 -16.58
CA ALA A 95 26.11 -11.10 -17.00
C ALA A 95 25.74 -11.95 -18.23
N ALA A 96 26.61 -11.98 -19.25
CA ALA A 96 26.36 -12.64 -20.53
C ALA A 96 24.91 -12.41 -21.04
N PRO A 97 24.53 -11.14 -21.36
CA PRO A 97 23.20 -10.83 -21.86
C PRO A 97 22.90 -11.57 -23.16
N SER A 98 21.71 -12.14 -23.30
CA SER A 98 21.29 -12.82 -24.54
C SER A 98 20.91 -11.82 -25.64
N ASP A 99 20.66 -12.31 -26.85
CA ASP A 99 20.20 -11.54 -28.01
C ASP A 99 18.66 -11.42 -28.11
N LYS A 100 17.92 -11.91 -27.10
CA LYS A 100 16.46 -11.97 -27.10
C LYS A 100 15.79 -10.59 -26.96
N ASN A 101 14.46 -10.58 -27.15
CA ASN A 101 13.60 -9.47 -26.77
C ASN A 101 13.32 -9.53 -25.26
N LYS A 102 13.66 -8.48 -24.52
CA LYS A 102 13.71 -8.49 -23.05
C LYS A 102 12.75 -7.51 -22.43
N ILE A 103 12.16 -7.89 -21.30
CA ILE A 103 11.39 -6.98 -20.44
C ILE A 103 11.94 -7.03 -19.02
N VAL A 104 12.22 -5.85 -18.46
CA VAL A 104 12.63 -5.70 -17.07
C VAL A 104 11.41 -5.48 -16.19
N ILE A 105 11.34 -6.20 -15.07
CA ILE A 105 10.31 -6.10 -14.05
C ILE A 105 10.98 -5.62 -12.78
N LEU A 106 10.57 -4.45 -12.28
CA LEU A 106 11.10 -3.89 -11.04
C LEU A 106 10.22 -4.31 -9.86
N GLY A 107 10.81 -5.02 -8.91
CA GLY A 107 10.17 -5.41 -7.65
C GLY A 107 9.94 -4.24 -6.69
N GLY A 108 9.51 -4.54 -5.47
CA GLY A 108 9.21 -3.52 -4.45
C GLY A 108 10.33 -3.24 -3.45
N GLY A 109 11.35 -4.10 -3.38
CA GLY A 109 12.33 -4.10 -2.30
C GLY A 109 11.72 -4.68 -1.02
N PRO A 110 12.25 -4.31 0.16
CA PRO A 110 11.82 -4.93 1.42
C PRO A 110 10.34 -4.66 1.73
N ASN A 111 9.66 -5.69 2.23
CA ASN A 111 8.28 -5.60 2.69
C ASN A 111 8.14 -4.60 3.85
N ARG A 112 7.05 -3.85 3.85
CA ARG A 112 6.66 -2.91 4.91
C ARG A 112 5.14 -2.72 4.90
N ILE A 113 4.59 -2.15 5.97
CA ILE A 113 3.16 -1.81 6.02
C ILE A 113 2.80 -0.94 4.80
N GLY A 114 1.74 -1.34 4.09
CA GLY A 114 1.31 -0.72 2.84
C GLY A 114 2.04 -1.18 1.57
N GLN A 115 3.13 -1.94 1.70
CA GLN A 115 3.98 -2.48 0.63
C GLN A 115 4.39 -3.92 0.96
N GLY A 116 3.46 -4.85 0.77
CA GLY A 116 3.65 -6.26 1.13
C GLY A 116 3.82 -7.18 -0.07
N ILE A 117 3.53 -8.46 0.19
CA ILE A 117 3.66 -9.57 -0.75
C ILE A 117 2.71 -9.47 -1.96
N GLU A 118 1.70 -8.62 -1.88
CA GLU A 118 0.71 -8.43 -2.94
C GLU A 118 1.36 -7.88 -4.23
N PHE A 119 2.38 -7.03 -4.06
CA PHE A 119 3.18 -6.48 -5.15
C PHE A 119 4.17 -7.52 -5.71
N ASP A 120 4.74 -8.36 -4.84
CA ASP A 120 5.58 -9.49 -5.25
C ASP A 120 4.81 -10.49 -6.11
N TYR A 121 3.58 -10.82 -5.70
CA TYR A 121 2.65 -11.64 -6.48
C TYR A 121 2.46 -11.09 -7.89
N CYS A 122 2.22 -9.78 -8.02
CA CYS A 122 2.07 -9.14 -9.33
C CYS A 122 3.33 -9.25 -10.18
N CYS A 123 4.51 -9.01 -9.58
CA CYS A 123 5.81 -9.10 -10.27
C CYS A 123 6.08 -10.54 -10.76
N CYS A 124 5.83 -11.55 -9.93
CA CYS A 124 5.96 -12.96 -10.33
C CYS A 124 5.04 -13.31 -11.49
N HIS A 125 3.76 -12.91 -11.40
CA HIS A 125 2.79 -13.15 -12.47
C HIS A 125 3.17 -12.45 -13.78
N ALA A 126 3.80 -11.26 -13.73
CA ALA A 126 4.35 -10.63 -14.92
C ALA A 126 5.48 -11.47 -15.53
N ALA A 127 6.44 -11.94 -14.74
CA ALA A 127 7.53 -12.77 -15.23
C ALA A 127 7.01 -14.04 -15.90
N PHE A 128 6.08 -14.75 -15.25
CA PHE A 128 5.47 -15.96 -15.82
C PHE A 128 4.75 -15.68 -17.16
N ALA A 129 3.91 -14.65 -17.20
CA ALA A 129 3.10 -14.36 -18.38
C ALA A 129 3.94 -13.86 -19.56
N LEU A 130 4.97 -13.06 -19.30
CA LEU A 130 5.83 -12.52 -20.35
C LEU A 130 6.79 -13.57 -20.91
N LYS A 131 7.25 -14.49 -20.06
CA LYS A 131 8.00 -15.67 -20.50
C LYS A 131 7.15 -16.57 -21.40
N GLU A 132 5.90 -16.83 -21.00
CA GLU A 132 4.91 -17.54 -21.84
C GLU A 132 4.67 -16.82 -23.17
N ALA A 133 4.71 -15.49 -23.20
CA ALA A 133 4.60 -14.66 -24.41
C ALA A 133 5.90 -14.55 -25.24
N GLY A 134 6.97 -15.25 -24.84
CA GLY A 134 8.23 -15.33 -25.59
C GLY A 134 9.25 -14.22 -25.32
N TYR A 135 9.03 -13.40 -24.28
CA TYR A 135 10.04 -12.44 -23.82
C TYR A 135 11.04 -13.11 -22.88
N GLU A 136 12.29 -12.64 -22.91
CA GLU A 136 13.22 -12.89 -21.82
C GLU A 136 12.90 -11.94 -20.67
N THR A 137 12.64 -12.51 -19.50
CA THR A 137 12.19 -11.79 -18.31
C THR A 137 13.35 -11.52 -17.38
N ILE A 138 13.52 -10.25 -17.01
CA ILE A 138 14.59 -9.80 -16.10
C ILE A 138 13.94 -9.25 -14.84
N MET A 139 14.12 -9.93 -13.71
CA MET A 139 13.67 -9.44 -12.42
C MET A 139 14.79 -8.63 -11.74
N VAL A 140 14.43 -7.46 -11.21
CA VAL A 140 15.30 -6.67 -10.32
C VAL A 140 14.59 -6.47 -9.00
N ASN A 141 15.09 -7.12 -7.94
CA ASN A 141 14.55 -7.00 -6.59
C ASN A 141 15.61 -7.40 -5.56
N CYS A 142 15.46 -7.02 -4.30
CA CYS A 142 16.43 -7.31 -3.24
C CYS A 142 15.79 -7.83 -1.95
N ASN A 143 14.54 -8.26 -2.00
CA ASN A 143 13.86 -8.82 -0.84
C ASN A 143 14.10 -10.33 -0.75
N PRO A 144 14.89 -10.83 0.21
CA PRO A 144 15.25 -12.25 0.28
C PRO A 144 14.06 -13.17 0.63
N GLU A 145 12.95 -12.63 1.12
CA GLU A 145 11.78 -13.40 1.54
C GLU A 145 10.83 -13.74 0.37
N THR A 146 11.09 -13.19 -0.82
CA THR A 146 10.10 -13.15 -1.90
C THR A 146 10.32 -14.18 -2.99
N VAL A 147 9.22 -14.56 -3.66
CA VAL A 147 9.27 -15.49 -4.79
C VAL A 147 9.88 -14.83 -6.02
N SER A 148 9.76 -13.50 -6.18
CA SER A 148 10.42 -12.80 -7.30
C SER A 148 11.94 -12.91 -7.28
N THR A 149 12.53 -13.06 -6.10
CA THR A 149 13.99 -13.29 -5.94
C THR A 149 14.38 -14.76 -5.94
N ASP A 150 13.45 -15.66 -6.25
CA ASP A 150 13.78 -17.03 -6.64
C ASP A 150 14.29 -17.03 -8.09
N TYR A 151 15.41 -17.70 -8.33
CA TYR A 151 16.03 -17.76 -9.65
C TYR A 151 15.19 -18.55 -10.67
N ASP A 152 14.21 -19.35 -10.23
CA ASP A 152 13.28 -20.05 -11.11
C ASP A 152 12.15 -19.13 -11.64
N THR A 153 11.96 -17.95 -11.04
CA THR A 153 10.84 -17.06 -11.37
C THR A 153 11.03 -16.29 -12.67
N SER A 154 12.26 -15.87 -12.98
CA SER A 154 12.60 -15.12 -14.19
C SER A 154 13.77 -15.76 -14.92
N ASP A 155 13.94 -15.42 -16.21
CA ASP A 155 15.07 -15.95 -16.97
C ASP A 155 16.41 -15.42 -16.45
N ARG A 156 16.38 -14.20 -15.89
CA ARG A 156 17.54 -13.49 -15.36
C ARG A 156 17.12 -12.75 -14.09
N LEU A 157 17.88 -12.90 -13.01
CA LEU A 157 17.62 -12.28 -11.72
C LEU A 157 18.81 -11.42 -11.31
N TYR A 158 18.54 -10.14 -11.05
CA TYR A 158 19.48 -9.20 -10.45
C TYR A 158 19.05 -8.91 -9.02
N PHE A 159 19.80 -9.43 -8.05
CA PHE A 159 19.56 -9.19 -6.63
C PHE A 159 20.20 -7.88 -6.21
N GLU A 160 19.57 -6.80 -6.61
CA GLU A 160 20.14 -5.46 -6.59
C GLU A 160 19.20 -4.45 -5.92
N PRO A 161 19.74 -3.38 -5.31
CA PRO A 161 18.92 -2.30 -4.80
C PRO A 161 18.09 -1.64 -5.92
N LEU A 162 16.85 -1.27 -5.62
CA LEU A 162 15.97 -0.55 -6.54
C LEU A 162 16.27 0.95 -6.52
N THR A 163 17.47 1.32 -6.96
CA THR A 163 17.86 2.72 -7.13
C THR A 163 18.07 3.04 -8.61
N ALA A 164 17.99 4.34 -8.95
CA ALA A 164 18.28 4.78 -10.32
C ALA A 164 19.71 4.43 -10.76
N GLU A 165 20.67 4.42 -9.82
CA GLU A 165 22.05 4.07 -10.14
C GLU A 165 22.16 2.61 -10.59
N ASP A 166 21.64 1.70 -9.77
CA ASP A 166 21.79 0.24 -9.97
C ASP A 166 20.95 -0.23 -11.16
N VAL A 167 19.68 0.18 -11.22
CA VAL A 167 18.75 -0.19 -12.30
C VAL A 167 19.26 0.29 -13.66
N LEU A 168 19.84 1.49 -13.76
CA LEU A 168 20.38 1.98 -15.04
C LEU A 168 21.65 1.25 -15.47
N GLU A 169 22.52 0.80 -14.55
CA GLU A 169 23.68 -0.03 -14.93
C GLU A 169 23.26 -1.45 -15.37
N ILE A 170 22.22 -2.02 -14.76
CA ILE A 170 21.61 -3.29 -15.21
C ILE A 170 21.05 -3.14 -16.62
N ILE A 171 20.22 -2.13 -16.84
CA ILE A 171 19.59 -1.87 -18.14
C ILE A 171 20.62 -1.63 -19.23
N GLU A 172 21.66 -0.84 -18.96
CA GLU A 172 22.74 -0.60 -19.92
C GLU A 172 23.47 -1.91 -20.27
N THR A 173 23.71 -2.76 -19.28
CA THR A 173 24.32 -4.08 -19.49
C THR A 173 23.42 -4.96 -20.34
N GLU A 174 22.12 -5.03 -20.03
CA GLU A 174 21.17 -5.85 -20.77
C GLU A 174 20.92 -5.37 -22.19
N ARG A 175 21.11 -4.07 -22.47
CA ARG A 175 21.06 -3.49 -23.83
C ARG A 175 22.30 -3.76 -24.68
N SER A 176 23.38 -4.28 -24.10
CA SER A 176 24.60 -4.61 -24.85
C SER A 176 24.42 -5.76 -25.85
N SER A 177 23.37 -6.57 -25.68
CA SER A 177 22.96 -7.62 -26.61
C SER A 177 21.44 -7.74 -26.64
N GLY A 178 20.87 -7.99 -27.82
CA GLY A 178 19.42 -8.13 -28.01
C GLY A 178 18.65 -6.82 -27.96
N HIS A 179 17.35 -6.90 -27.67
CA HIS A 179 16.46 -5.74 -27.68
C HIS A 179 15.69 -5.61 -26.36
N LEU A 180 15.94 -4.53 -25.62
CA LEU A 180 15.11 -4.18 -24.47
C LEU A 180 13.81 -3.54 -24.96
N ARG A 181 12.70 -4.26 -24.77
CA ARG A 181 11.36 -3.77 -25.11
C ARG A 181 10.90 -2.66 -24.17
N GLY A 182 11.20 -2.79 -22.89
CA GLY A 182 10.91 -1.77 -21.88
C GLY A 182 10.94 -2.31 -20.45
N VAL A 183 10.43 -1.49 -19.53
CA VAL A 183 10.44 -1.72 -18.08
C VAL A 183 9.03 -1.60 -17.52
N ILE A 184 8.64 -2.55 -16.66
CA ILE A 184 7.40 -2.48 -15.87
C ILE A 184 7.74 -1.91 -14.49
N VAL A 185 7.09 -0.80 -14.14
CA VAL A 185 7.28 -0.06 -12.88
C VAL A 185 6.03 -0.04 -11.99
N GLN A 186 4.89 -0.50 -12.51
CA GLN A 186 3.57 -0.36 -11.90
C GLN A 186 3.22 -1.50 -10.95
N PHE A 187 4.04 -2.56 -10.88
CA PHE A 187 3.72 -3.79 -10.15
C PHE A 187 4.43 -3.89 -8.79
N GLY A 188 5.61 -3.29 -8.62
CA GLY A 188 6.38 -3.33 -7.37
C GLY A 188 5.99 -2.26 -6.33
N GLY A 189 4.82 -1.62 -6.45
CA GLY A 189 4.40 -0.55 -5.55
C GLY A 189 5.15 0.77 -5.79
N GLN A 190 5.38 1.57 -4.73
CA GLN A 190 5.91 2.94 -4.85
C GLN A 190 7.42 2.99 -5.17
N THR A 191 8.19 1.99 -4.75
CA THR A 191 9.65 1.98 -4.94
C THR A 191 10.01 2.13 -6.43
N PRO A 192 9.50 1.30 -7.36
CA PRO A 192 9.79 1.45 -8.78
C PRO A 192 9.13 2.69 -9.42
N LEU A 193 7.97 3.14 -8.94
CA LEU A 193 7.35 4.37 -9.44
C LEU A 193 8.25 5.60 -9.27
N LYS A 194 9.00 5.67 -8.16
CA LYS A 194 9.99 6.75 -7.92
C LYS A 194 11.17 6.72 -8.90
N LEU A 195 11.35 5.63 -9.66
CA LEU A 195 12.39 5.50 -10.66
C LEU A 195 11.93 5.93 -12.05
N ALA A 196 10.62 6.19 -12.24
CA ALA A 196 10.05 6.50 -13.55
C ALA A 196 10.72 7.70 -14.23
N GLU A 197 10.93 8.81 -13.50
CA GLU A 197 11.58 10.00 -14.02
C GLU A 197 13.02 9.71 -14.51
N ALA A 198 13.80 8.96 -13.72
CA ALA A 198 15.17 8.60 -14.09
C ALA A 198 15.22 7.71 -15.34
N LEU A 199 14.26 6.78 -15.48
CA LEU A 199 14.11 5.93 -16.65
C LEU A 199 13.73 6.75 -17.90
N GLU A 200 12.79 7.69 -17.78
CA GLU A 200 12.39 8.57 -18.88
C GLU A 200 13.53 9.49 -19.34
N GLN A 201 14.27 10.10 -18.40
CA GLN A 201 15.45 10.91 -18.71
C GLN A 201 16.53 10.10 -19.42
N ALA A 202 16.70 8.83 -19.06
CA ALA A 202 17.58 7.88 -19.72
C ALA A 202 17.01 7.30 -21.04
N LYS A 203 15.82 7.76 -21.47
CA LYS A 203 15.11 7.30 -22.67
C LYS A 203 14.86 5.78 -22.67
N ILE A 204 14.59 5.24 -21.49
CA ILE A 204 14.19 3.85 -21.32
C ILE A 204 12.66 3.76 -21.46
N PRO A 205 12.12 2.89 -22.33
CA PRO A 205 10.68 2.74 -22.47
C PRO A 205 10.06 2.16 -21.19
N ILE A 206 9.14 2.90 -20.58
CA ILE A 206 8.25 2.37 -19.54
C ILE A 206 7.02 1.79 -20.24
N LEU A 207 6.72 0.53 -19.97
CA LEU A 207 5.59 -0.20 -20.55
C LEU A 207 4.32 0.08 -19.75
N GLY A 208 3.14 0.02 -20.38
CA GLY A 208 1.85 0.25 -19.71
C GLY A 208 1.48 1.73 -19.56
N THR A 209 0.78 2.07 -18.47
CA THR A 209 0.40 3.45 -18.14
C THR A 209 1.65 4.34 -18.04
N SER A 210 1.65 5.47 -18.74
CA SER A 210 2.79 6.39 -18.76
C SER A 210 2.99 7.09 -17.41
N PRO A 211 4.24 7.44 -17.04
CA PRO A 211 4.52 8.19 -15.81
C PRO A 211 3.73 9.47 -15.67
N ASP A 212 3.54 10.23 -16.76
CA ASP A 212 2.71 11.44 -16.76
C ASP A 212 1.24 11.19 -16.38
N MET A 213 0.68 10.03 -16.74
CA MET A 213 -0.71 9.68 -16.39
C MET A 213 -0.82 9.16 -14.96
N ILE A 214 0.24 8.52 -14.46
CA ILE A 214 0.37 8.16 -13.04
C ILE A 214 0.45 9.45 -12.21
N ASP A 215 1.33 10.38 -12.61
CA ASP A 215 1.45 11.71 -11.99
C ASP A 215 0.15 12.50 -12.08
N LEU A 216 -0.59 12.46 -13.20
CA LEU A 216 -1.90 13.10 -13.32
C LEU A 216 -2.90 12.62 -12.26
N ALA A 217 -2.86 11.33 -11.91
CA ALA A 217 -3.75 10.75 -10.92
C ALA A 217 -3.31 11.05 -9.47
N GLU A 218 -2.00 11.19 -9.24
CA GLU A 218 -1.43 11.58 -7.94
C GLU A 218 -1.50 13.10 -7.70
N ASP A 219 -1.40 13.91 -8.75
CA ASP A 219 -1.49 15.37 -8.71
C ASP A 219 -2.95 15.82 -8.59
N ARG A 220 -3.26 16.49 -7.47
CA ARG A 220 -4.66 16.83 -7.16
C ARG A 220 -5.26 17.88 -8.06
N ASP A 221 -4.49 18.84 -8.58
CA ASP A 221 -5.05 19.89 -9.45
C ASP A 221 -5.37 19.31 -10.83
N ARG A 222 -4.45 18.52 -11.39
CA ARG A 222 -4.69 17.81 -12.65
C ARG A 222 -5.82 16.79 -12.51
N PHE A 223 -5.87 16.06 -11.40
CA PHE A 223 -6.92 15.09 -11.12
C PHE A 223 -8.30 15.76 -10.92
N LYS A 224 -8.37 16.88 -10.20
CA LYS A 224 -9.62 17.65 -10.03
C LYS A 224 -10.16 18.14 -11.37
N GLN A 225 -9.29 18.64 -12.25
CA GLN A 225 -9.66 19.04 -13.61
C GLN A 225 -10.19 17.86 -14.42
N LEU A 226 -9.57 16.68 -14.28
CA LEU A 226 -10.04 15.45 -14.91
C LEU A 226 -11.45 15.08 -14.42
N LEU A 227 -11.68 15.05 -13.10
CA LEU A 227 -12.99 14.72 -12.55
C LEU A 227 -14.06 15.71 -12.99
N HIS A 228 -13.75 17.01 -13.02
CA HIS A 228 -14.67 18.03 -13.52
C HIS A 228 -15.02 17.80 -15.00
N LYS A 229 -14.03 17.48 -15.84
CA LYS A 229 -14.24 17.15 -17.26
C LYS A 229 -15.14 15.91 -17.42
N LEU A 230 -14.96 14.91 -16.57
CA LEU A 230 -15.76 13.68 -16.58
C LEU A 230 -17.11 13.81 -15.86
N LYS A 231 -17.39 14.97 -15.25
CA LYS A 231 -18.57 15.23 -14.42
C LYS A 231 -18.72 14.23 -13.27
N LEU A 232 -17.59 13.85 -12.67
CA LEU A 232 -17.54 12.95 -11.52
C LEU A 232 -17.41 13.77 -10.23
N ARG A 233 -18.02 13.27 -9.15
CA ARG A 233 -18.00 13.97 -7.87
C ARG A 233 -16.72 13.62 -7.11
N GLN A 234 -16.20 14.59 -6.38
CA GLN A 234 -15.16 14.43 -5.38
C GLN A 234 -15.60 15.15 -4.09
N PRO A 235 -15.10 14.75 -2.92
CA PRO A 235 -15.28 15.53 -1.70
C PRO A 235 -14.77 16.96 -1.89
N THR A 236 -15.38 17.92 -1.19
CA THR A 236 -14.85 19.28 -1.10
C THR A 236 -13.44 19.22 -0.54
N SER A 237 -12.48 19.86 -1.22
CA SER A 237 -11.05 19.70 -0.89
C SER A 237 -10.24 20.96 -1.18
N GLY A 238 -9.09 21.09 -0.52
CA GLY A 238 -8.09 22.12 -0.80
C GLY A 238 -6.65 21.65 -0.53
N ILE A 239 -5.68 22.45 -0.99
CA ILE A 239 -4.24 22.15 -0.89
C ILE A 239 -3.54 23.25 -0.09
N ALA A 240 -2.88 22.88 0.99
CA ALA A 240 -2.14 23.80 1.85
C ALA A 240 -0.63 23.60 1.72
N THR A 241 0.09 24.65 1.36
CA THR A 241 1.57 24.69 1.36
C THR A 241 2.16 25.40 2.58
N SER A 242 1.30 25.83 3.51
CA SER A 242 1.70 26.43 4.78
C SER A 242 0.65 26.18 5.87
N PRO A 243 1.03 26.22 7.17
CA PRO A 243 0.08 26.13 8.28
C PRO A 243 -1.05 27.15 8.20
N LYS A 244 -0.78 28.38 7.76
CA LYS A 244 -1.79 29.44 7.63
C LYS A 244 -2.83 29.09 6.56
N GLN A 245 -2.39 28.58 5.41
CA GLN A 245 -3.30 28.09 4.37
C GLN A 245 -4.11 26.88 4.85
N ALA A 246 -3.49 25.97 5.60
CA ALA A 246 -4.19 24.79 6.13
C ALA A 246 -5.40 25.18 6.99
N ARG A 247 -5.25 26.20 7.85
CA ARG A 247 -6.35 26.73 8.67
C ARG A 247 -7.49 27.31 7.81
N ALA A 248 -7.16 28.18 6.87
CA ALA A 248 -8.15 28.82 6.00
C ALA A 248 -8.94 27.78 5.18
N ILE A 249 -8.25 26.78 4.63
CA ILE A 249 -8.87 25.71 3.86
C ILE A 249 -9.72 24.81 4.76
N ALA A 250 -9.27 24.48 5.96
CA ALA A 250 -10.05 23.68 6.91
C ALA A 250 -11.37 24.37 7.31
N GLU A 251 -11.36 25.70 7.47
CA GLU A 251 -12.57 26.50 7.73
C GLU A 251 -13.51 26.54 6.52
N GLU A 252 -12.98 26.66 5.31
CA GLU A 252 -13.76 26.65 4.06
C GLU A 252 -14.41 25.28 3.77
N VAL A 253 -13.63 24.21 3.92
CA VAL A 253 -14.09 22.82 3.70
C VAL A 253 -15.06 22.38 4.80
N GLY A 254 -14.83 22.82 6.04
CA GLY A 254 -15.61 22.51 7.23
C GLY A 254 -15.27 21.17 7.86
N TYR A 255 -15.28 21.11 9.18
CA TYR A 255 -14.98 19.91 9.98
C TYR A 255 -16.16 18.92 10.08
N PRO A 256 -15.90 17.60 10.22
CA PRO A 256 -14.58 16.95 10.22
C PRO A 256 -13.92 16.94 8.83
N ILE A 257 -12.58 17.01 8.84
CA ILE A 257 -11.73 16.94 7.63
C ILE A 257 -10.76 15.76 7.73
N VAL A 258 -10.32 15.25 6.58
CA VAL A 258 -9.19 14.33 6.46
C VAL A 258 -7.99 15.12 5.96
N ILE A 259 -6.88 15.06 6.70
CA ILE A 259 -5.62 15.64 6.28
C ILE A 259 -4.73 14.55 5.71
N ARG A 260 -4.18 14.77 4.52
CA ARG A 260 -3.33 13.82 3.82
C ARG A 260 -2.04 14.45 3.31
N PRO A 261 -0.86 14.02 3.78
CA PRO A 261 0.39 14.42 3.15
C PRO A 261 0.48 13.90 1.71
N SER A 262 1.09 14.66 0.81
CA SER A 262 1.28 14.22 -0.58
C SER A 262 2.44 13.20 -0.71
N TYR A 263 2.38 12.32 -1.72
CA TYR A 263 3.42 11.32 -2.06
C TYR A 263 3.76 10.32 -0.92
N VAL A 264 2.78 9.99 -0.08
CA VAL A 264 2.90 8.99 0.98
C VAL A 264 2.18 7.70 0.64
N LEU A 265 2.65 6.59 1.22
CA LEU A 265 2.05 5.27 1.08
C LEU A 265 1.30 4.90 2.35
N GLY A 266 0.20 4.15 2.21
CA GLY A 266 -0.49 3.51 3.34
C GLY A 266 -1.12 4.51 4.30
N GLY A 267 -1.46 5.71 3.81
CA GLY A 267 -2.02 6.74 4.65
C GLY A 267 -1.06 7.33 5.68
N ARG A 268 0.26 7.26 5.46
CA ARG A 268 1.25 7.71 6.45
C ARG A 268 1.00 9.16 6.89
N ALA A 269 0.86 9.36 8.20
CA ALA A 269 0.53 10.64 8.82
C ALA A 269 -0.77 11.30 8.31
N MET A 270 -1.70 10.52 7.73
CA MET A 270 -3.08 10.95 7.53
C MET A 270 -3.82 10.98 8.87
N GLU A 271 -4.70 11.97 9.06
CA GLU A 271 -5.47 12.10 10.31
C GLU A 271 -6.86 12.67 10.02
N ILE A 272 -7.90 12.11 10.66
CA ILE A 272 -9.23 12.72 10.70
C ILE A 272 -9.20 13.77 11.81
N VAL A 273 -9.44 15.02 11.42
CA VAL A 273 -9.41 16.17 12.31
C VAL A 273 -10.84 16.67 12.49
N ALA A 274 -11.33 16.61 13.72
CA ALA A 274 -12.72 16.95 14.06
C ALA A 274 -12.92 18.44 14.38
N ASP A 275 -11.86 19.17 14.72
CA ASP A 275 -11.94 20.56 15.15
C ASP A 275 -10.62 21.32 14.93
N ALA A 276 -10.68 22.65 15.04
CA ALA A 276 -9.51 23.51 14.88
C ALA A 276 -8.40 23.22 15.90
N ALA A 277 -8.73 22.83 17.13
CA ALA A 277 -7.71 22.53 18.14
C ALA A 277 -6.93 21.25 17.80
N GLN A 278 -7.58 20.26 17.17
CA GLN A 278 -6.92 19.08 16.62
C GLN A 278 -6.02 19.43 15.44
N LEU A 279 -6.46 20.32 14.54
CA LEU A 279 -5.63 20.81 13.43
C LEU A 279 -4.32 21.44 13.94
N GLU A 280 -4.40 22.27 14.98
CA GLU A 280 -3.22 22.89 15.60
C GLU A 280 -2.25 21.85 16.15
N ARG A 281 -2.76 20.83 16.85
CA ARG A 281 -1.93 19.74 17.37
C ARG A 281 -1.27 18.94 16.25
N TYR A 282 -2.00 18.65 15.17
CA TYR A 282 -1.46 17.97 14.00
C TYR A 282 -0.30 18.77 13.38
N ILE A 283 -0.50 20.05 13.11
CA ILE A 283 0.52 20.94 12.53
C ILE A 283 1.74 21.04 13.46
N ALA A 284 1.54 21.22 14.77
CA ALA A 284 2.62 21.30 15.74
C ALA A 284 3.45 20.01 15.79
N ARG A 285 2.80 18.84 15.71
CA ARG A 285 3.47 17.53 15.66
C ARG A 285 4.33 17.39 14.41
N LEU A 286 3.85 17.84 13.25
CA LEU A 286 4.65 17.84 12.02
C LEU A 286 5.90 18.74 12.12
N ALA A 287 5.82 19.84 12.87
CA ALA A 287 6.91 20.79 13.07
C ALA A 287 7.90 20.38 14.18
N GLY A 288 7.48 19.56 15.15
CA GLY A 288 8.21 19.28 16.39
C GLY A 288 9.31 18.19 16.31
N ASP A 289 9.40 17.42 15.23
CA ASP A 289 10.40 16.34 15.05
C ASP A 289 11.78 16.88 14.63
N LEU A 290 12.26 17.95 15.27
CA LEU A 290 13.55 18.60 14.99
C LEU A 290 14.71 17.87 15.68
N ASP A 291 15.03 16.68 15.17
CA ASP A 291 16.37 16.04 15.29
C ASP A 291 16.57 14.87 14.30
N ARG A 292 15.49 14.46 13.62
CA ARG A 292 15.53 13.69 12.36
C ARG A 292 14.67 14.49 11.40
N PRO A 293 15.14 14.95 10.24
CA PRO A 293 14.30 15.77 9.36
C PRO A 293 13.03 14.99 9.04
N SER A 294 11.93 15.33 9.69
CA SER A 294 10.65 14.72 9.38
C SER A 294 10.37 15.13 7.95
N GLU A 295 10.23 14.14 7.10
CA GLU A 295 9.88 14.31 5.70
C GLU A 295 8.49 14.96 5.51
N LEU A 296 7.87 15.47 6.57
CA LEU A 296 6.47 15.86 6.66
C LEU A 296 6.29 17.36 6.94
N VAL A 297 7.34 18.18 6.82
CA VAL A 297 7.20 19.64 6.93
C VAL A 297 6.39 20.17 5.75
N VAL A 298 5.28 20.85 6.07
CA VAL A 298 4.39 21.48 5.08
C VAL A 298 5.18 22.50 4.27
N SER A 299 5.24 22.29 2.95
CA SER A 299 5.98 23.17 2.04
C SER A 299 5.42 23.09 0.61
N SER A 300 5.90 23.94 -0.29
CA SER A 300 5.54 23.87 -1.71
C SER A 300 5.91 22.54 -2.37
N LYS A 301 6.97 21.87 -1.90
CA LYS A 301 7.37 20.53 -2.38
C LYS A 301 6.59 19.39 -1.72
N ARG A 302 5.89 19.66 -0.62
CA ARG A 302 5.17 18.68 0.21
C ARG A 302 3.90 19.32 0.78
N PRO A 303 2.89 19.55 -0.07
CA PRO A 303 1.63 20.13 0.38
C PRO A 303 0.82 19.13 1.23
N LEU A 304 -0.01 19.68 2.12
CA LEU A 304 -1.08 18.95 2.81
C LEU A 304 -2.37 19.06 2.00
N LEU A 305 -2.97 17.92 1.72
CA LEU A 305 -4.31 17.81 1.16
C LEU A 305 -5.31 17.81 2.30
N ILE A 306 -6.37 18.58 2.16
CA ILE A 306 -7.45 18.68 3.15
C ILE A 306 -8.75 18.37 2.41
N ASP A 307 -9.38 17.26 2.76
CA ASP A 307 -10.64 16.81 2.17
C ASP A 307 -11.74 16.79 3.22
N ARG A 308 -13.00 17.05 2.82
CA ARG A 308 -14.16 16.85 3.69
C ARG A 308 -14.26 15.38 4.07
N TYR A 309 -14.37 15.09 5.37
CA TYR A 309 -14.62 13.73 5.83
C TYR A 309 -16.06 13.31 5.54
N LEU A 310 -16.23 12.22 4.80
CA LEU A 310 -17.53 11.64 4.48
C LEU A 310 -17.91 10.59 5.54
N SER A 311 -18.38 11.05 6.70
CA SER A 311 -18.86 10.15 7.77
C SER A 311 -20.00 9.25 7.29
N ASP A 312 -20.10 8.03 7.82
CA ASP A 312 -21.16 7.06 7.50
C ASP A 312 -21.23 6.69 6.00
N ALA A 313 -20.14 6.85 5.26
CA ALA A 313 -20.07 6.47 3.85
C ALA A 313 -19.53 5.05 3.69
N ILE A 314 -20.08 4.30 2.74
CA ILE A 314 -19.55 2.98 2.36
C ILE A 314 -18.34 3.20 1.46
N GLU A 315 -17.19 2.62 1.80
CA GLU A 315 -16.01 2.64 0.94
C GLU A 315 -16.02 1.45 -0.03
N VAL A 316 -15.59 1.69 -1.27
CA VAL A 316 -15.56 0.69 -2.34
C VAL A 316 -14.24 0.78 -3.10
N ASP A 317 -13.56 -0.36 -3.21
CA ASP A 317 -12.40 -0.52 -4.10
C ASP A 317 -12.83 -1.18 -5.41
N VAL A 318 -12.26 -0.71 -6.53
CA VAL A 318 -12.52 -1.28 -7.85
C VAL A 318 -11.21 -1.52 -8.57
N ASP A 319 -10.95 -2.77 -8.93
CA ASP A 319 -9.82 -3.14 -9.78
C ASP A 319 -10.28 -3.31 -11.23
N CYS A 320 -9.53 -2.72 -12.16
CA CYS A 320 -9.85 -2.64 -13.58
C CYS A 320 -8.61 -2.93 -14.44
N LEU A 321 -8.84 -3.68 -15.53
CA LEU A 321 -7.89 -3.83 -16.64
C LEU A 321 -8.22 -2.85 -17.75
N ALA A 322 -7.21 -2.28 -18.42
CA ALA A 322 -7.40 -1.44 -19.60
C ALA A 322 -6.20 -1.50 -20.55
N ASP A 323 -6.44 -1.36 -21.85
CA ASP A 323 -5.41 -1.33 -22.90
C ASP A 323 -5.29 0.05 -23.59
N GLY A 324 -5.81 1.09 -22.94
CA GLY A 324 -5.91 2.45 -23.45
C GLY A 324 -7.09 2.70 -24.41
N LYS A 325 -7.77 1.65 -24.88
CA LYS A 325 -8.94 1.76 -25.79
C LYS A 325 -10.20 1.17 -25.20
N ASP A 326 -10.07 0.07 -24.47
CA ASP A 326 -11.17 -0.58 -23.77
C ASP A 326 -10.78 -0.99 -22.36
N THR A 327 -11.80 -1.39 -21.58
CA THR A 327 -11.67 -1.62 -20.14
C THR A 327 -12.49 -2.82 -19.70
N THR A 328 -12.04 -3.53 -18.68
CA THR A 328 -12.83 -4.55 -17.99
C THR A 328 -12.65 -4.39 -16.49
N VAL A 329 -13.73 -4.11 -15.77
CA VAL A 329 -13.76 -4.17 -14.31
C VAL A 329 -13.67 -5.63 -13.89
N VAL A 330 -12.67 -5.95 -13.07
CA VAL A 330 -12.40 -7.34 -12.64
C VAL A 330 -12.85 -7.62 -11.22
N GLY A 331 -13.03 -6.59 -10.39
CA GLY A 331 -13.58 -6.75 -9.04
C GLY A 331 -14.06 -5.43 -8.48
N ILE A 332 -15.23 -5.47 -7.83
CA ILE A 332 -15.79 -4.37 -7.04
C ILE A 332 -15.91 -4.89 -5.62
N MET A 333 -15.17 -4.29 -4.70
CA MET A 333 -15.05 -4.73 -3.33
C MET A 333 -15.71 -3.71 -2.43
N GLU A 334 -16.74 -4.12 -1.72
CA GLU A 334 -17.40 -3.28 -0.72
C GLU A 334 -16.73 -3.49 0.64
N HIS A 335 -16.29 -2.39 1.27
CA HIS A 335 -15.70 -2.47 2.61
C HIS A 335 -16.77 -2.70 3.67
N ILE A 336 -16.38 -3.34 4.77
CA ILE A 336 -17.26 -3.54 5.94
C ILE A 336 -17.21 -2.33 6.85
N GLU A 337 -16.01 -1.78 7.06
CA GLU A 337 -15.79 -0.52 7.75
C GLU A 337 -16.22 0.69 6.90
N GLU A 338 -16.57 1.79 7.57
CA GLU A 338 -16.90 3.04 6.88
C GLU A 338 -15.66 3.73 6.28
N ALA A 339 -15.90 4.59 5.29
CA ALA A 339 -14.86 5.43 4.72
C ALA A 339 -14.22 6.29 5.81
N GLY A 340 -12.89 6.20 5.93
CA GLY A 340 -12.14 6.77 7.05
C GLY A 340 -11.21 5.77 7.73
N ILE A 341 -11.55 4.50 7.63
CA ILE A 341 -10.62 3.40 7.87
C ILE A 341 -9.89 3.11 6.56
N HIS A 342 -8.57 3.10 6.59
CA HIS A 342 -7.76 2.89 5.40
C HIS A 342 -8.09 1.53 4.76
N SER A 343 -8.30 1.48 3.44
CA SER A 343 -8.64 0.27 2.65
C SER A 343 -7.79 -0.99 2.95
N GLY A 344 -6.51 -0.79 3.25
CA GLY A 344 -5.61 -1.86 3.69
C GLY A 344 -6.00 -2.54 5.01
N ASP A 345 -6.59 -1.79 5.95
CA ASP A 345 -7.03 -2.26 7.26
C ASP A 345 -8.50 -2.69 7.30
N SER A 346 -9.32 -2.25 6.33
CA SER A 346 -10.72 -2.64 6.24
C SER A 346 -10.89 -4.08 5.79
N ALA A 347 -11.86 -4.80 6.33
CA ALA A 347 -12.40 -5.99 5.70
C ALA A 347 -13.18 -5.59 4.43
N CYS A 348 -13.24 -6.47 3.43
CA CYS A 348 -14.04 -6.19 2.23
C CYS A 348 -14.61 -7.46 1.60
N ALA A 349 -15.72 -7.29 0.86
CA ALA A 349 -16.46 -8.37 0.22
C ALA A 349 -16.48 -8.24 -1.31
N LEU A 350 -16.27 -9.36 -1.99
CA LEU A 350 -16.39 -9.49 -3.45
C LEU A 350 -17.27 -10.73 -3.76
N PRO A 351 -18.45 -10.56 -4.39
CA PRO A 351 -19.06 -9.30 -4.81
C PRO A 351 -19.52 -8.42 -3.63
N PRO A 352 -19.91 -7.16 -3.88
CA PRO A 352 -20.55 -6.30 -2.88
C PRO A 352 -21.77 -6.98 -2.25
N HIS A 353 -21.92 -6.83 -0.94
CA HIS A 353 -22.96 -7.51 -0.16
C HIS A 353 -24.23 -6.69 0.07
N SER A 354 -24.14 -5.35 0.00
CA SER A 354 -25.24 -4.43 0.32
C SER A 354 -25.52 -3.41 -0.77
N LEU A 355 -24.56 -3.18 -1.68
CA LEU A 355 -24.75 -2.23 -2.78
C LEU A 355 -25.85 -2.66 -3.76
N SER A 356 -26.67 -1.69 -4.16
CA SER A 356 -27.68 -1.92 -5.19
C SER A 356 -27.05 -2.16 -6.56
N LYS A 357 -27.74 -2.91 -7.43
CA LYS A 357 -27.31 -3.13 -8.83
C LYS A 357 -27.09 -1.82 -9.59
N ALA A 358 -27.89 -0.78 -9.29
CA ALA A 358 -27.77 0.53 -9.91
C ALA A 358 -26.48 1.24 -9.47
N ALA A 359 -26.13 1.17 -8.17
CA ALA A 359 -24.87 1.71 -7.66
C ALA A 359 -23.67 1.00 -8.28
N ILE A 360 -23.70 -0.33 -8.36
CA ILE A 360 -22.65 -1.14 -9.02
C ILE A 360 -22.46 -0.71 -10.48
N ALA A 361 -23.53 -0.61 -11.25
CA ALA A 361 -23.45 -0.21 -12.67
C ALA A 361 -22.90 1.22 -12.84
N GLU A 362 -23.23 2.13 -11.94
CA GLU A 362 -22.69 3.50 -11.97
C GLU A 362 -21.20 3.53 -11.60
N ILE A 363 -20.77 2.74 -10.62
CA ILE A 363 -19.35 2.57 -10.26
C ILE A 363 -18.55 2.01 -11.45
N GLU A 364 -19.08 1.00 -12.15
CA GLU A 364 -18.46 0.45 -13.36
C GLU A 364 -18.32 1.51 -14.46
N ARG A 365 -19.38 2.30 -14.69
CA ARG A 365 -19.38 3.39 -15.67
C ARG A 365 -18.32 4.45 -15.34
N GLN A 366 -18.24 4.87 -14.07
CA GLN A 366 -17.25 5.86 -13.62
C GLN A 366 -15.82 5.30 -13.73
N THR A 367 -15.61 4.04 -13.34
CA THR A 367 -14.31 3.37 -13.43
C THR A 367 -13.83 3.30 -14.88
N ARG A 368 -14.71 2.91 -15.81
CA ARG A 368 -14.41 2.90 -17.25
C ARG A 368 -14.04 4.29 -17.76
N ALA A 369 -14.80 5.32 -17.39
CA ALA A 369 -14.51 6.69 -17.80
C ALA A 369 -13.13 7.17 -17.33
N LEU A 370 -12.77 6.85 -16.08
CA LEU A 370 -11.46 7.18 -15.51
C LEU A 370 -10.32 6.45 -16.23
N ALA A 371 -10.43 5.12 -16.43
CA ALA A 371 -9.43 4.33 -17.12
C ALA A 371 -9.12 4.86 -18.53
N LEU A 372 -10.16 5.16 -19.30
CA LEU A 372 -10.01 5.67 -20.67
C LEU A 372 -9.41 7.07 -20.68
N ALA A 373 -9.81 7.93 -19.76
CA ALA A 373 -9.32 9.31 -19.71
C ALA A 373 -7.86 9.40 -19.24
N LEU A 374 -7.44 8.49 -18.34
CA LEU A 374 -6.06 8.30 -17.91
C LEU A 374 -5.22 7.45 -18.88
N LYS A 375 -5.82 6.96 -19.97
CA LYS A 375 -5.17 6.07 -20.96
C LYS A 375 -4.44 4.90 -20.28
N VAL A 376 -5.09 4.28 -19.31
CA VAL A 376 -4.51 3.19 -18.53
C VAL A 376 -4.10 2.06 -19.46
N GLY A 377 -2.86 1.58 -19.30
CA GLY A 377 -2.33 0.40 -19.96
C GLY A 377 -1.87 -0.60 -18.91
N GLY A 378 -2.65 -1.66 -18.70
CA GLY A 378 -2.45 -2.64 -17.63
C GLY A 378 -3.53 -2.52 -16.55
N LEU A 379 -3.11 -2.31 -15.29
CA LEU A 379 -3.98 -2.26 -14.12
C LEU A 379 -4.29 -0.83 -13.66
N MET A 380 -5.49 -0.64 -13.13
CA MET A 380 -5.89 0.53 -12.36
C MET A 380 -6.77 0.09 -11.20
N ASN A 381 -6.62 0.78 -10.08
CA ASN A 381 -7.51 0.71 -8.92
C ASN A 381 -8.20 2.07 -8.71
N VAL A 382 -9.46 2.06 -8.31
CA VAL A 382 -10.22 3.26 -7.95
C VAL A 382 -10.88 3.05 -6.60
N GLN A 383 -10.81 4.05 -5.73
CA GLN A 383 -11.52 4.08 -4.46
C GLN A 383 -12.67 5.08 -4.51
N TYR A 384 -13.84 4.63 -4.07
CA TYR A 384 -15.05 5.42 -3.99
C TYR A 384 -15.58 5.47 -2.55
N ALA A 385 -16.29 6.55 -2.22
CA ALA A 385 -17.16 6.62 -1.06
C ALA A 385 -18.61 6.83 -1.52
N ILE A 386 -19.54 6.08 -0.95
CA ILE A 386 -20.97 6.16 -1.24
C ILE A 386 -21.71 6.69 -0.03
N LYS A 387 -22.33 7.86 -0.17
CA LYS A 387 -23.08 8.51 0.91
C LYS A 387 -24.41 9.03 0.37
N ASP A 388 -25.51 8.65 1.03
CA ASP A 388 -26.87 9.08 0.68
C ASP A 388 -27.23 8.86 -0.81
N GLY A 389 -26.68 7.79 -1.41
CA GLY A 389 -26.87 7.44 -2.83
C GLY A 389 -25.90 8.12 -3.80
N ASP A 390 -25.10 9.09 -3.34
CA ASP A 390 -24.10 9.77 -4.13
C ASP A 390 -22.74 9.05 -4.09
N ILE A 391 -22.10 8.93 -5.25
CA ILE A 391 -20.78 8.29 -5.40
C ILE A 391 -19.70 9.37 -5.55
N TYR A 392 -18.72 9.36 -4.65
CA TYR A 392 -17.59 10.28 -4.62
C TYR A 392 -16.30 9.52 -4.94
N VAL A 393 -15.48 10.03 -5.85
CA VAL A 393 -14.15 9.49 -6.14
C VAL A 393 -13.18 9.97 -5.06
N LEU A 394 -12.54 9.04 -4.36
CA LEU A 394 -11.52 9.34 -3.35
C LEU A 394 -10.13 9.46 -3.98
N GLU A 395 -9.71 8.41 -4.68
CA GLU A 395 -8.43 8.33 -5.38
C GLU A 395 -8.46 7.34 -6.55
N VAL A 396 -7.51 7.50 -7.47
CA VAL A 396 -7.26 6.57 -8.58
C VAL A 396 -5.79 6.22 -8.58
N ASN A 397 -5.49 4.93 -8.61
CA ASN A 397 -4.15 4.38 -8.64
C ASN A 397 -3.96 3.64 -9.97
N PRO A 398 -3.41 4.26 -11.02
CA PRO A 398 -3.26 3.62 -12.34
C PRO A 398 -2.04 2.68 -12.39
N ARG A 399 -2.03 1.74 -11.44
CA ARG A 399 -1.01 0.73 -11.16
C ARG A 399 -1.65 -0.49 -10.48
N ALA A 400 -0.86 -1.51 -10.17
CA ALA A 400 -1.34 -2.59 -9.31
C ALA A 400 -1.67 -2.07 -7.89
N SER A 401 -2.79 -2.55 -7.36
CA SER A 401 -3.21 -2.39 -5.97
C SER A 401 -2.90 -3.67 -5.17
N ARG A 402 -2.97 -3.57 -3.85
CA ARG A 402 -2.81 -4.73 -2.97
C ARG A 402 -3.97 -5.73 -3.08
N THR A 403 -5.12 -5.31 -3.60
CA THR A 403 -6.31 -6.15 -3.75
C THR A 403 -6.26 -7.09 -4.95
N VAL A 404 -5.33 -6.87 -5.90
CA VAL A 404 -5.22 -7.67 -7.13
C VAL A 404 -5.11 -9.18 -6.87
N PRO A 405 -4.27 -9.68 -5.92
CA PRO A 405 -4.20 -11.11 -5.63
C PRO A 405 -5.53 -11.65 -5.07
N PHE A 406 -6.17 -10.92 -4.14
CA PHE A 406 -7.48 -11.29 -3.60
C PHE A 406 -8.52 -11.39 -4.70
N VAL A 407 -8.67 -10.34 -5.53
CA VAL A 407 -9.60 -10.32 -6.67
C VAL A 407 -9.35 -11.49 -7.60
N ALA A 408 -8.09 -11.71 -8.01
CA ALA A 408 -7.72 -12.80 -8.91
C ALA A 408 -8.10 -14.19 -8.33
N LYS A 409 -7.93 -14.40 -7.02
CA LYS A 409 -8.29 -15.65 -6.35
C LYS A 409 -9.81 -15.84 -6.21
N VAL A 410 -10.56 -14.78 -5.97
CA VAL A 410 -12.03 -14.86 -5.87
C VAL A 410 -12.64 -15.19 -7.23
N ILE A 411 -12.23 -14.49 -8.28
CA ILE A 411 -12.86 -14.61 -9.60
C ILE A 411 -12.26 -15.72 -10.47
N GLY A 412 -11.11 -16.28 -10.07
CA GLY A 412 -10.42 -17.34 -10.80
C GLY A 412 -9.73 -16.88 -12.09
N VAL A 413 -9.44 -15.58 -12.23
CA VAL A 413 -8.82 -14.98 -13.43
C VAL A 413 -7.42 -14.46 -13.07
N PRO A 414 -6.37 -14.75 -13.88
CA PRO A 414 -5.00 -14.30 -13.59
C PRO A 414 -4.79 -12.82 -13.98
N VAL A 415 -5.44 -11.91 -13.25
CA VAL A 415 -5.51 -10.47 -13.55
C VAL A 415 -4.12 -9.86 -13.80
N ALA A 416 -3.13 -10.12 -12.95
CA ALA A 416 -1.77 -9.60 -13.12
C ALA A 416 -1.05 -10.14 -14.37
N LYS A 417 -1.32 -11.39 -14.78
CA LYS A 417 -0.75 -11.95 -16.03
C LYS A 417 -1.29 -11.22 -17.25
N ILE A 418 -2.60 -11.01 -17.29
CA ILE A 418 -3.28 -10.30 -18.39
C ILE A 418 -2.76 -8.86 -18.48
N ALA A 419 -2.69 -8.16 -17.34
CA ALA A 419 -2.16 -6.81 -17.29
C ALA A 419 -0.72 -6.72 -17.80
N ALA A 420 0.16 -7.66 -17.43
CA ALA A 420 1.54 -7.69 -17.93
C ALA A 420 1.62 -7.81 -19.46
N ARG A 421 0.79 -8.67 -20.05
CA ARG A 421 0.72 -8.85 -21.50
C ARG A 421 0.12 -7.64 -22.23
N ILE A 422 -0.86 -6.97 -21.62
CA ILE A 422 -1.36 -5.68 -22.12
C ILE A 422 -0.24 -4.63 -22.12
N MET A 423 0.52 -4.52 -21.03
CA MET A 423 1.66 -3.60 -20.96
C MET A 423 2.73 -3.90 -22.02
N ALA A 424 2.89 -5.17 -22.41
CA ALA A 424 3.79 -5.58 -23.50
C ALA A 424 3.25 -5.28 -24.92
N GLY A 425 1.95 -5.01 -25.06
CA GLY A 425 1.31 -4.54 -26.30
C GLY A 425 0.13 -5.35 -26.81
N GLU A 426 -0.30 -6.39 -26.08
CA GLU A 426 -1.51 -7.15 -26.44
C GLU A 426 -2.79 -6.36 -26.12
N THR A 427 -3.83 -6.55 -26.92
CA THR A 427 -5.11 -5.87 -26.70
C THR A 427 -5.94 -6.61 -25.66
N LEU A 428 -6.77 -5.90 -24.91
CA LEU A 428 -7.69 -6.48 -23.93
C LEU A 428 -8.63 -7.50 -24.60
N ALA A 429 -9.07 -7.21 -25.83
CA ALA A 429 -9.92 -8.08 -26.63
C ALA A 429 -9.29 -9.46 -26.91
N SER A 430 -7.96 -9.56 -27.00
CA SER A 430 -7.26 -10.82 -27.27
C SER A 430 -7.43 -11.89 -26.17
N PHE A 431 -7.77 -11.45 -24.96
CA PHE A 431 -8.01 -12.35 -23.82
C PHE A 431 -9.44 -12.87 -23.74
N ALA A 432 -10.35 -12.36 -24.59
CA ALA A 432 -11.76 -12.74 -24.63
C ALA A 432 -12.40 -12.85 -23.23
N LEU A 433 -12.10 -11.86 -22.36
CA LEU A 433 -12.57 -11.86 -20.98
C LEU A 433 -14.09 -11.88 -20.95
N LYS A 434 -14.65 -12.95 -20.40
CA LYS A 434 -16.07 -13.03 -20.08
C LYS A 434 -16.27 -12.50 -18.66
N PRO A 435 -17.42 -11.89 -18.35
CA PRO A 435 -17.78 -11.62 -16.95
C PRO A 435 -17.59 -12.90 -16.13
N ALA A 436 -16.81 -12.80 -15.05
CA ALA A 436 -16.52 -13.95 -14.22
C ALA A 436 -17.82 -14.49 -13.62
N ALA A 437 -18.17 -15.73 -13.97
CA ALA A 437 -19.33 -16.42 -13.45
C ALA A 437 -18.90 -17.27 -12.26
N PHE A 438 -19.07 -16.72 -11.06
CA PHE A 438 -18.83 -17.42 -9.80
C PHE A 438 -20.03 -17.25 -8.88
N ASP A 439 -20.31 -18.27 -8.06
CA ASP A 439 -21.50 -18.36 -7.20
C ASP A 439 -21.17 -18.33 -5.70
N HIS A 440 -19.98 -17.82 -5.38
CA HIS A 440 -19.45 -17.64 -4.03
C HIS A 440 -19.12 -16.17 -3.75
N ILE A 441 -18.86 -15.89 -2.48
CA ILE A 441 -18.42 -14.60 -1.95
C ILE A 441 -17.05 -14.82 -1.32
N GLY A 442 -16.09 -13.99 -1.72
CA GLY A 442 -14.84 -13.84 -1.02
C GLY A 442 -14.90 -12.67 -0.06
N VAL A 443 -14.40 -12.85 1.16
CA VAL A 443 -14.22 -11.80 2.15
C VAL A 443 -12.75 -11.73 2.51
N LYS A 444 -12.14 -10.55 2.32
CA LYS A 444 -10.81 -10.22 2.83
C LYS A 444 -10.94 -9.69 4.25
N GLU A 445 -10.06 -10.12 5.14
CA GLU A 445 -9.91 -9.57 6.50
C GLU A 445 -8.44 -9.21 6.76
N ALA A 446 -8.21 -8.11 7.48
CA ALA A 446 -6.88 -7.61 7.80
C ALA A 446 -6.29 -8.28 9.05
N VAL A 447 -4.97 -8.49 9.05
CA VAL A 447 -4.22 -9.04 10.18
C VAL A 447 -3.30 -7.99 10.77
N PHE A 448 -3.47 -7.72 12.07
CA PHE A 448 -2.80 -6.62 12.76
C PHE A 448 -1.65 -7.08 13.67
N PRO A 449 -0.56 -6.32 13.75
CA PRO A 449 0.58 -6.64 14.59
C PRO A 449 0.44 -6.15 16.05
N PHE A 450 -0.74 -5.69 16.48
CA PHE A 450 -0.94 -5.01 17.77
C PHE A 450 -0.39 -5.79 18.97
N ALA A 451 -0.47 -7.12 18.96
CA ALA A 451 0.08 -7.98 20.01
C ALA A 451 1.61 -7.84 20.19
N ARG A 452 2.34 -7.42 19.14
CA ARG A 452 3.78 -7.15 19.20
C ARG A 452 4.09 -5.76 19.74
N PHE A 453 3.10 -4.88 19.86
CA PHE A 453 3.24 -3.48 20.25
C PHE A 453 2.23 -3.08 21.35
N PRO A 454 2.32 -3.62 22.57
CA PRO A 454 1.32 -3.45 23.62
C PRO A 454 1.13 -2.00 24.12
N GLY A 455 2.05 -1.09 23.78
CA GLY A 455 1.95 0.33 24.06
C GLY A 455 1.18 1.14 23.01
N VAL A 456 0.88 0.56 21.85
CA VAL A 456 0.18 1.23 20.74
C VAL A 456 -1.34 1.09 20.92
N ASP A 457 -2.09 2.11 20.52
CA ASP A 457 -3.55 2.03 20.50
C ASP A 457 -4.02 1.28 19.25
N THR A 458 -5.01 0.40 19.43
CA THR A 458 -5.51 -0.52 18.40
C THR A 458 -6.65 0.06 17.57
N VAL A 459 -6.86 1.38 17.66
CA VAL A 459 -7.84 2.12 16.86
C VAL A 459 -7.44 2.10 15.40
N LEU A 460 -8.40 1.77 14.54
CA LEU A 460 -8.27 1.89 13.10
C LEU A 460 -8.50 3.34 12.67
N GLY A 461 -7.91 3.74 11.55
CA GLY A 461 -8.06 5.10 11.04
C GLY A 461 -7.51 5.22 9.63
N PRO A 462 -7.22 6.45 9.16
CA PRO A 462 -6.83 6.70 7.78
C PRO A 462 -5.38 6.27 7.48
N GLU A 463 -4.58 5.90 8.49
CA GLU A 463 -3.25 5.32 8.33
C GLU A 463 -3.31 3.80 8.52
N MET A 464 -2.80 3.07 7.53
CA MET A 464 -2.72 1.60 7.52
C MET A 464 -1.78 1.08 8.60
N LYS A 465 -2.19 0.03 9.31
CA LYS A 465 -1.42 -0.64 10.37
C LYS A 465 -1.32 -2.15 10.21
N SER A 466 -2.15 -2.75 9.36
CA SER A 466 -2.12 -4.19 9.09
C SER A 466 -0.82 -4.63 8.40
N THR A 467 -0.45 -5.87 8.67
CA THR A 467 0.77 -6.50 8.13
C THR A 467 0.49 -7.62 7.13
N GLY A 468 -0.77 -8.00 6.98
CA GLY A 468 -1.19 -9.03 6.04
C GLY A 468 -2.70 -9.16 6.03
N GLU A 469 -3.18 -10.16 5.30
CA GLU A 469 -4.60 -10.39 5.07
C GLU A 469 -4.92 -11.88 4.99
N VAL A 470 -6.19 -12.22 5.17
CA VAL A 470 -6.72 -13.56 4.99
C VAL A 470 -8.00 -13.51 4.16
N MET A 471 -8.34 -14.63 3.54
CA MET A 471 -9.54 -14.76 2.70
C MET A 471 -10.47 -15.83 3.25
N GLY A 472 -11.70 -15.46 3.55
CA GLY A 472 -12.83 -16.38 3.76
C GLY A 472 -13.63 -16.53 2.47
N ILE A 473 -14.01 -17.75 2.11
CA ILE A 473 -14.84 -18.02 0.92
C ILE A 473 -16.02 -18.91 1.27
N ASP A 474 -17.22 -18.50 0.87
CA ASP A 474 -18.44 -19.29 1.02
C ASP A 474 -19.55 -18.78 0.08
N ARG A 475 -20.62 -19.55 -0.10
CA ARG A 475 -21.83 -19.10 -0.83
C ARG A 475 -22.69 -18.15 0.01
N ASN A 476 -22.50 -18.15 1.32
CA ASN A 476 -23.18 -17.26 2.26
C ASN A 476 -22.21 -16.21 2.82
N PHE A 477 -22.57 -14.93 2.73
CA PHE A 477 -21.74 -13.82 3.21
C PHE A 477 -21.34 -13.98 4.69
N ALA A 478 -22.28 -14.29 5.58
CA ALA A 478 -22.00 -14.39 7.02
C ALA A 478 -21.02 -15.53 7.32
N ILE A 479 -21.06 -16.63 6.56
CA ILE A 479 -20.12 -17.74 6.70
C ILE A 479 -18.75 -17.36 6.13
N ALA A 480 -18.69 -16.69 4.97
CA ALA A 480 -17.44 -16.17 4.40
C ALA A 480 -16.75 -15.19 5.36
N PHE A 481 -17.53 -14.28 5.97
CA PHE A 481 -17.07 -13.33 6.98
C PHE A 481 -16.62 -14.03 8.27
N ALA A 482 -17.32 -15.05 8.74
CA ALA A 482 -16.87 -15.84 9.88
C ALA A 482 -15.55 -16.59 9.58
N LYS A 483 -15.39 -17.12 8.36
CA LYS A 483 -14.15 -17.80 7.92
C LYS A 483 -12.97 -16.82 7.85
N SER A 484 -13.17 -15.60 7.34
CA SER A 484 -12.12 -14.59 7.27
C SER A 484 -11.65 -14.21 8.68
N GLN A 485 -12.58 -13.99 9.61
CA GLN A 485 -12.23 -13.70 11.00
C GLN A 485 -11.49 -14.85 11.70
N ILE A 486 -11.92 -16.10 11.49
CA ILE A 486 -11.21 -17.29 12.00
C ILE A 486 -9.80 -17.36 11.42
N GLY A 487 -9.66 -17.08 10.12
CA GLY A 487 -8.36 -16.99 9.44
C GLY A 487 -7.45 -15.91 10.05
N GLY A 488 -8.03 -14.77 10.44
CA GLY A 488 -7.32 -13.65 11.07
C GLY A 488 -6.93 -13.91 12.53
N GLY A 489 -7.32 -15.07 13.08
CA GLY A 489 -7.02 -15.49 14.45
C GLY A 489 -8.12 -15.15 15.47
N SER A 490 -9.20 -14.50 15.04
CA SER A 490 -10.36 -14.19 15.88
C SER A 490 -11.30 -15.39 15.99
N ARG A 491 -11.58 -15.83 17.22
CA ARG A 491 -12.56 -16.90 17.48
C ARG A 491 -13.82 -16.33 18.08
N LEU A 492 -14.90 -16.31 17.29
CA LEU A 492 -16.19 -15.82 17.76
C LEU A 492 -16.77 -16.73 18.84
N PRO A 493 -17.25 -16.17 19.96
CA PRO A 493 -17.88 -16.96 21.00
C PRO A 493 -19.24 -17.48 20.54
N ARG A 494 -19.66 -18.62 21.09
CA ARG A 494 -21.00 -19.21 20.86
C ARG A 494 -21.95 -19.03 22.03
N ALA A 495 -21.43 -18.60 23.18
CA ALA A 495 -22.17 -18.29 24.40
C ALA A 495 -21.32 -17.34 25.28
N GLY A 496 -21.92 -16.77 26.32
CA GLY A 496 -21.24 -15.93 27.31
C GLY A 496 -21.84 -14.54 27.43
N THR A 497 -20.99 -13.56 27.75
CA THR A 497 -21.40 -12.16 27.92
C THR A 497 -20.87 -11.27 26.79
N VAL A 498 -21.73 -10.39 26.27
CA VAL A 498 -21.38 -9.35 25.31
C VAL A 498 -21.39 -8.00 26.02
N PHE A 499 -20.31 -7.24 25.88
CA PHE A 499 -20.24 -5.86 26.31
C PHE A 499 -20.59 -4.92 25.16
N VAL A 500 -21.52 -3.99 25.40
CA VAL A 500 -21.97 -3.00 24.40
C VAL A 500 -21.79 -1.59 24.94
N SER A 501 -20.98 -0.79 24.27
CA SER A 501 -20.80 0.64 24.57
C SER A 501 -20.56 1.43 23.30
N VAL A 502 -21.63 2.01 22.78
CA VAL A 502 -21.64 2.71 21.49
C VAL A 502 -21.98 4.19 21.65
N ARG A 503 -21.53 5.02 20.72
CA ARG A 503 -21.94 6.45 20.62
C ARG A 503 -23.44 6.55 20.36
N ASP A 504 -24.00 7.74 20.61
CA ASP A 504 -25.45 7.95 20.54
C ASP A 504 -26.04 7.67 19.16
N ALA A 505 -25.33 8.05 18.09
CA ALA A 505 -25.74 7.81 16.71
C ALA A 505 -25.87 6.32 16.34
N ASP A 506 -25.10 5.43 17.00
CA ASP A 506 -25.08 4.00 16.69
C ASP A 506 -26.05 3.20 17.55
N LYS A 507 -26.65 3.81 18.59
CA LYS A 507 -27.63 3.13 19.46
C LYS A 507 -28.80 2.50 18.69
N PRO A 508 -29.43 3.18 17.71
CA PRO A 508 -30.47 2.55 16.90
C PRO A 508 -29.94 1.41 16.03
N ARG A 509 -28.71 1.55 15.49
CA ARG A 509 -28.09 0.59 14.57
C ARG A 509 -27.69 -0.72 15.26
N VAL A 510 -27.24 -0.65 16.53
CA VAL A 510 -26.82 -1.85 17.28
C VAL A 510 -27.99 -2.70 17.79
N LEU A 511 -29.22 -2.17 17.75
CA LEU A 511 -30.37 -2.77 18.42
C LEU A 511 -30.70 -4.18 17.90
N GLU A 512 -30.71 -4.36 16.59
CA GLU A 512 -31.02 -5.64 15.96
C GLU A 512 -29.96 -6.71 16.30
N ALA A 513 -28.68 -6.33 16.24
CA ALA A 513 -27.58 -7.21 16.61
C ALA A 513 -27.67 -7.65 18.08
N VAL A 514 -27.98 -6.73 19.00
CA VAL A 514 -28.15 -7.06 20.43
C VAL A 514 -29.37 -7.97 20.63
N ARG A 515 -30.49 -7.70 19.95
CA ARG A 515 -31.69 -8.56 20.02
C ARG A 515 -31.38 -9.98 19.55
N LEU A 516 -30.65 -10.13 18.45
CA LEU A 516 -30.19 -11.43 17.95
C LEU A 516 -29.32 -12.14 19.00
N LEU A 517 -28.33 -11.46 19.57
CA LEU A 517 -27.45 -12.04 20.60
C LEU A 517 -28.22 -12.47 21.85
N VAL A 518 -29.18 -11.67 22.31
CA VAL A 518 -30.09 -12.07 23.42
C VAL A 518 -30.89 -13.32 23.05
N SER A 519 -31.44 -13.38 21.83
CA SER A 519 -32.20 -14.56 21.37
C SER A 519 -31.35 -15.83 21.28
N LEU A 520 -30.04 -15.68 21.07
CA LEU A 520 -29.06 -16.77 21.09
C LEU A 520 -28.59 -17.14 22.52
N GLY A 521 -29.08 -16.44 23.55
CA GLY A 521 -28.77 -16.74 24.95
C GLY A 521 -27.55 -16.00 25.52
N PHE A 522 -27.02 -14.98 24.83
CA PHE A 522 -25.95 -14.16 25.40
C PHE A 522 -26.48 -13.22 26.50
N ARG A 523 -25.70 -13.07 27.56
CA ARG A 523 -25.90 -12.01 28.55
C ARG A 523 -25.37 -10.69 28.00
N ILE A 524 -26.13 -9.60 28.10
CA ILE A 524 -25.67 -8.28 27.69
C ILE A 524 -25.28 -7.46 28.92
N ILE A 525 -24.10 -6.84 28.88
CA ILE A 525 -23.71 -5.77 29.80
C ILE A 525 -23.36 -4.51 29.00
N ALA A 526 -23.63 -3.33 29.55
CA ALA A 526 -23.44 -2.08 28.85
C ALA A 526 -23.07 -0.93 29.79
N THR A 527 -22.41 0.10 29.26
CA THR A 527 -22.19 1.34 30.02
C THR A 527 -23.51 2.06 30.24
N SER A 528 -23.56 2.92 31.26
CA SER A 528 -24.79 3.57 31.75
C SER A 528 -25.71 4.15 30.65
N GLY A 529 -25.13 4.84 29.65
CA GLY A 529 -25.90 5.45 28.56
C GLY A 529 -26.48 4.45 27.57
N THR A 530 -25.70 3.43 27.20
CA THR A 530 -26.14 2.36 26.29
C THR A 530 -27.12 1.41 26.99
N GLN A 531 -26.87 1.06 28.25
CA GLN A 531 -27.74 0.21 29.05
C GLN A 531 -29.15 0.81 29.19
N ARG A 532 -29.25 2.11 29.52
CA ARG A 532 -30.54 2.81 29.64
C ARG A 532 -31.33 2.77 28.33
N TYR A 533 -30.66 2.99 27.21
CA TYR A 533 -31.29 2.93 25.89
C TYR A 533 -31.79 1.51 25.57
N LEU A 534 -30.98 0.49 25.78
CA LEU A 534 -31.38 -0.91 25.54
C LEU A 534 -32.58 -1.31 26.42
N ALA A 535 -32.59 -0.90 27.69
CA ALA A 535 -33.69 -1.15 28.60
C ALA A 535 -35.00 -0.46 28.15
N GLN A 536 -34.93 0.77 27.62
CA GLN A 536 -36.08 1.46 27.03
C GLN A 536 -36.64 0.74 25.80
N GLN A 537 -35.80 0.01 25.07
CA GLN A 537 -36.21 -0.83 23.93
C GLN A 537 -36.65 -2.25 24.35
N GLY A 538 -36.78 -2.51 25.66
CA GLY A 538 -37.22 -3.80 26.20
C GLY A 538 -36.16 -4.90 26.16
N LEU A 539 -34.88 -4.56 25.96
CA LEU A 539 -33.80 -5.55 25.94
C LEU A 539 -33.12 -5.65 27.32
N PRO A 540 -32.92 -6.87 27.86
CA PRO A 540 -32.24 -7.06 29.13
C PRO A 540 -30.75 -6.74 28.98
N ALA A 541 -30.26 -5.75 29.73
CA ALA A 541 -28.86 -5.38 29.78
C ALA A 541 -28.44 -4.99 31.20
N GLY A 542 -27.40 -5.64 31.73
CA GLY A 542 -26.77 -5.27 32.99
C GLY A 542 -25.92 -4.01 32.84
N ARG A 543 -25.83 -3.20 33.90
CA ARG A 543 -24.95 -2.02 33.91
C ARG A 543 -23.55 -2.43 34.37
N ILE A 544 -22.52 -1.92 33.68
CA ILE A 544 -21.13 -2.00 34.12
C ILE A 544 -20.47 -0.62 34.05
N ASN A 545 -19.54 -0.35 34.98
CA ASN A 545 -18.83 0.91 35.06
C ASN A 545 -17.77 1.04 33.97
N LYS A 546 -17.57 2.26 33.47
CA LYS A 546 -16.32 2.66 32.82
C LYS A 546 -15.18 2.70 33.84
N VAL A 547 -13.93 2.72 33.38
CA VAL A 547 -12.75 2.77 34.27
C VAL A 547 -12.81 3.95 35.25
N LEU A 548 -13.25 5.13 34.78
CA LEU A 548 -13.39 6.34 35.59
C LEU A 548 -14.61 6.33 36.54
N GLU A 549 -15.54 5.38 36.37
CA GLU A 549 -16.81 5.33 37.14
C GLU A 549 -16.71 4.44 38.40
N GLY A 550 -15.57 3.76 38.63
CA GLY A 550 -15.31 2.94 39.83
C GLY A 550 -15.36 1.42 39.58
N ARG A 551 -15.01 0.62 40.59
CA ARG A 551 -14.87 -0.85 40.48
C ARG A 551 -16.10 -1.63 40.96
N PRO A 552 -16.40 -2.82 40.39
CA PRO A 552 -15.75 -3.42 39.22
C PRO A 552 -16.12 -2.67 37.93
N HIS A 553 -15.14 -2.51 37.03
CA HIS A 553 -15.33 -1.86 35.72
C HIS A 553 -15.07 -2.83 34.57
N ILE A 554 -15.41 -2.43 33.34
CA ILE A 554 -15.28 -3.28 32.15
C ILE A 554 -13.89 -3.91 31.94
N VAL A 555 -12.80 -3.20 32.24
CA VAL A 555 -11.45 -3.78 32.13
C VAL A 555 -11.23 -4.93 33.12
N ASP A 556 -11.83 -4.88 34.31
CA ASP A 556 -11.75 -5.97 35.30
C ASP A 556 -12.54 -7.19 34.79
N ALA A 557 -13.75 -6.96 34.26
CA ALA A 557 -14.60 -8.01 33.72
C ALA A 557 -13.94 -8.73 32.52
N ILE A 558 -13.27 -7.99 31.62
CA ILE A 558 -12.48 -8.59 30.53
C ILE A 558 -11.33 -9.42 31.10
N ALA A 559 -10.59 -8.87 32.06
CA ALA A 559 -9.44 -9.54 32.66
C ALA A 559 -9.81 -10.83 33.41
N ASN A 560 -10.99 -10.84 34.05
CA ASN A 560 -11.55 -12.00 34.74
C ASN A 560 -12.18 -13.04 33.80
N GLY A 561 -12.22 -12.79 32.48
CA GLY A 561 -12.88 -13.69 31.53
C GLY A 561 -14.41 -13.66 31.60
N GLU A 562 -15.00 -12.60 32.15
CA GLU A 562 -16.45 -12.45 32.27
C GLU A 562 -17.12 -11.93 30.99
N VAL A 563 -16.31 -11.46 30.01
CA VAL A 563 -16.75 -10.90 28.72
C VAL A 563 -16.11 -11.67 27.57
N GLN A 564 -16.92 -12.07 26.60
CA GLN A 564 -16.51 -12.87 25.45
C GLN A 564 -16.59 -12.12 24.11
N LEU A 565 -17.29 -10.99 24.07
CA LEU A 565 -17.45 -10.17 22.87
C LEU A 565 -17.61 -8.70 23.26
N VAL A 566 -17.01 -7.80 22.48
CA VAL A 566 -17.03 -6.36 22.74
C VAL A 566 -17.51 -5.61 21.50
N PHE A 567 -18.55 -4.78 21.65
CA PHE A 567 -18.92 -3.75 20.68
C PHE A 567 -18.66 -2.38 21.31
N ASN A 568 -17.70 -1.64 20.76
CA ASN A 568 -17.29 -0.35 21.29
C ASN A 568 -17.03 0.72 20.23
N THR A 569 -18.06 1.48 19.86
CA THR A 569 -17.90 2.67 19.02
C THR A 569 -17.72 3.93 19.86
N THR A 570 -16.81 4.82 19.47
CA THR A 570 -16.50 6.06 20.21
C THR A 570 -16.45 7.27 19.30
N GLU A 571 -16.81 8.43 19.84
CA GLU A 571 -16.78 9.70 19.12
C GLU A 571 -16.04 10.76 19.95
N GLY A 572 -15.13 11.48 19.29
CA GLY A 572 -14.31 12.52 19.91
C GLY A 572 -13.05 12.01 20.62
N ALA A 573 -12.03 12.87 20.65
CA ALA A 573 -10.69 12.52 21.13
C ALA A 573 -10.66 12.04 22.60
N THR A 574 -11.46 12.66 23.47
CA THR A 574 -11.53 12.28 24.89
C THR A 574 -12.12 10.88 25.07
N ALA A 575 -13.24 10.58 24.41
CA ALA A 575 -13.85 9.25 24.50
C ALA A 575 -12.94 8.17 23.91
N LEU A 576 -12.19 8.50 22.85
CA LEU A 576 -11.20 7.61 22.25
C LEU A 576 -10.05 7.31 23.23
N ALA A 577 -9.54 8.33 23.92
CA ALA A 577 -8.49 8.17 24.93
C ALA A 577 -8.98 7.35 26.13
N ASP A 578 -10.19 7.60 26.63
CA ASP A 578 -10.77 6.92 27.78
C ASP A 578 -11.02 5.42 27.50
N SER A 579 -11.37 5.07 26.26
CA SER A 579 -11.63 3.70 25.81
C SER A 579 -10.36 2.91 25.44
N ARG A 580 -9.18 3.54 25.42
CA ARG A 580 -7.90 2.87 25.09
C ARG A 580 -7.60 1.69 26.01
N SER A 581 -7.88 1.83 27.30
CA SER A 581 -7.66 0.78 28.30
C SER A 581 -8.51 -0.47 28.01
N LEU A 582 -9.75 -0.27 27.54
CA LEU A 582 -10.67 -1.34 27.16
C LEU A 582 -10.20 -2.08 25.91
N ARG A 583 -9.85 -1.36 24.85
CA ARG A 583 -9.35 -1.99 23.61
C ARG A 583 -8.08 -2.81 23.86
N ARG A 584 -7.17 -2.25 24.68
CA ARG A 584 -5.95 -2.95 25.10
C ARG A 584 -6.27 -4.22 25.90
N ALA A 585 -7.22 -4.16 26.84
CA ALA A 585 -7.64 -5.33 27.59
C ALA A 585 -8.24 -6.41 26.67
N ALA A 586 -9.12 -6.03 25.74
CA ALA A 586 -9.70 -6.95 24.77
C ALA A 586 -8.62 -7.66 23.93
N LEU A 587 -7.64 -6.90 23.43
CA LEU A 587 -6.49 -7.44 22.69
C LEU A 587 -5.68 -8.44 23.55
N LEU A 588 -5.27 -8.05 24.75
CA LEU A 588 -4.42 -8.88 25.63
C LEU A 588 -5.09 -10.18 26.05
N HIS A 589 -6.41 -10.13 26.29
CA HIS A 589 -7.21 -11.29 26.68
C HIS A 589 -7.83 -12.04 25.48
N LYS A 590 -7.49 -11.64 24.24
CA LYS A 590 -7.96 -12.24 22.99
C LYS A 590 -9.50 -12.29 22.89
N VAL A 591 -10.16 -11.26 23.41
CA VAL A 591 -11.60 -11.07 23.28
C VAL A 591 -11.89 -10.37 21.96
N PRO A 592 -12.65 -10.98 21.03
CA PRO A 592 -13.07 -10.32 19.80
C PRO A 592 -13.76 -8.99 20.12
N TYR A 593 -13.33 -7.93 19.44
CA TYR A 593 -13.84 -6.59 19.66
C TYR A 593 -14.04 -5.88 18.32
N TYR A 594 -15.12 -5.09 18.22
CA TYR A 594 -15.47 -4.28 17.05
C TYR A 594 -15.61 -2.83 17.49
N THR A 595 -15.01 -1.91 16.73
CA THR A 595 -14.87 -0.50 17.09
C THR A 595 -15.54 0.45 16.13
#